data_AF-A0AAW9L4F9-F1
#
_entry.id   AF-A0AAW9L4F9-F1
#
_cell.length_a   1.000
_cell.length_b   1.000
_cell.length_c   1.000
_cell.angle_alpha   90.00
_cell.angle_beta   90.00
_cell.angle_gamma   90.00
#
_symmetry.space_group_name_H-M   'P 1'
#
loop_
_entity.id
_entity.type
_entity.pdbx_description
1 polymer ?
#
loop_
_entity_poly.entity_id
_entity_poly.type
_entity_poly.pdbx_seq_one_letter_code
_entity_poly.pdbx_strand_id
1 'polypeptide(L)'
;MVAALNRFYDPTRLANENATTTGTAGFYYASGDHVPVEIRGPDATKDVAVTVTHVTEGEAYYEPLLYEMMLYGLEDEFRDEANFDAIRSWCDNRVFALRSTMREDLEDALADDMTLEEFLVLARFLLLNAAHGVEEIDRAQLLRDPDEYKLDSVSPFKMDEDEVPFELPSSLKDGFSQLTTRRSDIGNLCQGFFLLKSNFVDHERLEPAVKNVSENFEDYLDAAARISSSEVADGYRVGTTRSNATARVEKLFETVSNYANELQKLQQSFNIEVIHEDIQLVKELYSRSYTADDLLDIFNRLEASIQPLDVNFQVRWENAKTILKDGSEELGLRDFGDALATFEEADPDSGLEVMSLMYEYHRSRNKQKAWLVYEVLAEMIAAIEDHPEAGADEFRNLIRQSDEFQKFQNKRDIVSKTMGEI
;
A
#
# COMPACT_ATOMS: atom_id res chain seq x y z
N MET A 1 -27.04 -34.55 -6.65
CA MET A 1 -27.11 -33.29 -5.87
C MET A 1 -25.94 -32.35 -6.16
N VAL A 2 -24.67 -32.73 -5.92
CA VAL A 2 -23.52 -31.86 -6.26
C VAL A 2 -23.49 -31.48 -7.74
N ALA A 3 -23.80 -32.41 -8.64
CA ALA A 3 -23.94 -32.14 -10.07
C ALA A 3 -25.03 -31.09 -10.38
N ALA A 4 -26.19 -31.18 -9.71
CA ALA A 4 -27.29 -30.22 -9.87
C ALA A 4 -26.93 -28.83 -9.32
N LEU A 5 -26.19 -28.76 -8.20
CA LEU A 5 -25.66 -27.48 -7.68
C LEU A 5 -24.65 -26.85 -8.64
N ASN A 6 -23.66 -27.63 -9.09
CA ASN A 6 -22.63 -27.19 -10.03
C ASN A 6 -23.20 -26.80 -11.41
N ARG A 7 -24.40 -27.28 -11.74
CA ARG A 7 -25.12 -26.91 -12.98
C ARG A 7 -25.59 -25.46 -12.98
N PHE A 8 -25.87 -24.89 -11.80
CA PHE A 8 -26.43 -23.55 -11.64
C PHE A 8 -25.44 -22.56 -11.02
N TYR A 9 -24.55 -23.01 -10.12
CA TYR A 9 -23.66 -22.16 -9.34
C TYR A 9 -22.25 -22.75 -9.16
N ASP A 10 -21.29 -21.92 -8.78
CA ASP A 10 -20.07 -22.35 -8.07
C ASP A 10 -20.33 -22.16 -6.56
N PRO A 11 -20.81 -23.22 -5.86
CA PRO A 11 -21.27 -23.11 -4.47
C PRO A 11 -20.12 -22.85 -3.50
N THR A 12 -18.91 -23.32 -3.83
CA THR A 12 -17.73 -23.24 -2.97
C THR A 12 -17.02 -21.90 -3.04
N ARG A 13 -17.49 -20.97 -3.88
CA ARG A 13 -16.91 -19.66 -4.09
C ARG A 13 -17.71 -18.59 -3.35
N LEU A 14 -17.02 -17.82 -2.53
CA LEU A 14 -17.47 -16.57 -1.95
C LEU A 14 -16.83 -15.39 -2.72
N ALA A 15 -17.67 -14.62 -3.39
CA ALA A 15 -17.31 -13.45 -4.22
C ALA A 15 -18.55 -12.56 -4.39
N ASN A 16 -18.56 -11.64 -5.37
CA ASN A 16 -19.79 -10.94 -5.76
C ASN A 16 -20.80 -11.90 -6.39
N GLU A 17 -22.00 -11.97 -5.79
CA GLU A 17 -23.07 -12.87 -6.24
C GLU A 17 -23.72 -12.43 -7.55
N ASN A 18 -23.69 -11.13 -7.81
CA ASN A 18 -24.22 -10.52 -9.03
C ASN A 18 -23.19 -10.51 -10.17
N ALA A 19 -21.95 -10.94 -9.92
CA ALA A 19 -20.92 -10.99 -10.94
C ALA A 19 -21.17 -12.13 -11.92
N THR A 20 -21.11 -11.77 -13.20
CA THR A 20 -21.17 -12.74 -14.32
C THR A 20 -19.77 -13.07 -14.85
N THR A 21 -18.74 -12.45 -14.27
CA THR A 21 -17.34 -12.56 -14.69
C THR A 21 -16.78 -13.93 -14.33
N THR A 22 -16.72 -14.83 -15.31
CA THR A 22 -15.95 -16.07 -15.21
C THR A 22 -14.46 -15.75 -15.05
N GLY A 23 -13.77 -16.45 -14.14
CA GLY A 23 -12.33 -16.30 -13.93
C GLY A 23 -11.89 -15.15 -12.99
N THR A 24 -12.82 -14.42 -12.38
CA THR A 24 -12.48 -13.52 -11.25
C THR A 24 -12.23 -14.35 -10.00
N ALA A 25 -11.29 -13.92 -9.13
CA ALA A 25 -11.00 -14.69 -7.92
C ALA A 25 -12.13 -14.63 -6.88
N GLY A 26 -12.08 -15.54 -5.93
CA GLY A 26 -12.92 -15.53 -4.74
C GLY A 26 -12.25 -16.31 -3.62
N PHE A 27 -12.85 -16.25 -2.44
CA PHE A 27 -12.52 -17.18 -1.37
C PHE A 27 -13.21 -18.51 -1.66
N TYR A 28 -12.44 -19.59 -1.62
CA TYR A 28 -12.89 -20.94 -1.93
C TYR A 28 -12.83 -21.82 -0.69
N TYR A 29 -13.89 -22.58 -0.46
CA TYR A 29 -13.81 -23.74 0.44
C TYR A 29 -13.31 -24.96 -0.34
N ALA A 30 -12.06 -25.35 -0.09
CA ALA A 30 -11.34 -26.39 -0.82
C ALA A 30 -11.02 -27.64 0.02
N SER A 31 -11.65 -27.82 1.19
CA SER A 31 -11.47 -29.04 2.00
C SER A 31 -12.13 -30.25 1.32
N GLY A 32 -11.36 -31.32 1.08
CA GLY A 32 -11.80 -32.56 0.44
C GLY A 32 -12.11 -32.45 -1.06
N ASP A 33 -12.47 -33.56 -1.69
CA ASP A 33 -12.75 -33.65 -3.15
C ASP A 33 -14.18 -33.19 -3.53
N HIS A 34 -15.07 -33.02 -2.55
CA HIS A 34 -16.50 -32.75 -2.77
C HIS A 34 -16.96 -31.43 -2.14
N VAL A 35 -18.00 -30.82 -2.71
CA VAL A 35 -18.66 -29.64 -2.11
C VAL A 35 -19.25 -30.11 -0.77
N PRO A 36 -18.99 -29.44 0.37
CA PRO A 36 -19.49 -29.86 1.68
C PRO A 36 -20.99 -29.58 1.78
N VAL A 37 -21.81 -30.41 1.13
CA VAL A 37 -23.25 -30.42 1.36
C VAL A 37 -23.51 -31.52 2.38
N GLU A 38 -23.55 -31.15 3.66
CA GLU A 38 -23.82 -32.09 4.73
C GLU A 38 -25.34 -32.33 4.85
N ILE A 39 -25.75 -33.60 4.81
CA ILE A 39 -27.11 -34.04 5.18
C ILE A 39 -26.96 -34.83 6.47
N ARG A 40 -27.37 -34.26 7.62
CA ARG A 40 -27.29 -34.93 8.93
C ARG A 40 -28.57 -35.70 9.26
N GLY A 41 -28.39 -36.95 9.69
CA GLY A 41 -29.38 -37.82 10.34
C GLY A 41 -28.78 -38.52 11.58
N PRO A 42 -29.58 -39.13 12.47
CA PRO A 42 -29.25 -39.22 13.90
C PRO A 42 -28.27 -40.29 14.37
N ASP A 43 -27.89 -41.28 13.56
CA ASP A 43 -27.06 -42.40 14.03
C ASP A 43 -25.89 -42.72 13.10
N ALA A 44 -24.70 -42.78 13.68
CA ALA A 44 -23.43 -42.91 12.98
C ALA A 44 -22.99 -44.36 12.79
N THR A 45 -22.53 -44.70 11.58
CA THR A 45 -21.31 -45.51 11.36
C THR A 45 -20.70 -45.18 9.99
N LYS A 46 -19.37 -45.11 9.96
CA LYS A 46 -18.53 -44.83 8.79
C LYS A 46 -18.60 -46.00 7.80
N ASP A 47 -19.25 -45.79 6.66
CA ASP A 47 -18.83 -46.23 5.31
C ASP A 47 -20.00 -46.02 4.35
N VAL A 48 -19.84 -45.01 3.47
CA VAL A 48 -20.62 -44.70 2.26
C VAL A 48 -22.10 -45.14 2.30
N ALA A 49 -22.94 -44.38 3.00
CA ALA A 49 -24.40 -44.43 2.83
C ALA A 49 -24.98 -43.01 2.94
N VAL A 50 -25.62 -42.55 1.85
CA VAL A 50 -26.41 -41.31 1.84
C VAL A 50 -27.75 -41.64 2.49
N THR A 51 -28.03 -41.05 3.65
CA THR A 51 -29.34 -41.13 4.29
C THR A 51 -30.06 -39.79 4.10
N VAL A 52 -31.28 -39.86 3.56
CA VAL A 52 -32.16 -38.71 3.33
C VAL A 52 -33.09 -38.53 4.54
N THR A 53 -33.06 -37.37 5.17
CA THR A 53 -33.98 -37.02 6.27
C THR A 53 -35.35 -36.66 5.70
N HIS A 54 -36.39 -37.40 6.09
CA HIS A 54 -37.78 -37.06 5.80
C HIS A 54 -38.17 -35.81 6.60
N VAL A 55 -38.48 -34.71 5.93
CA VAL A 55 -39.06 -33.52 6.58
C VAL A 55 -40.57 -33.74 6.66
N THR A 56 -41.07 -34.06 7.85
CA THR A 56 -42.46 -34.46 8.07
C THR A 56 -43.45 -33.29 8.16
N GLU A 57 -42.98 -32.05 8.16
CA GLU A 57 -43.85 -30.87 8.26
C GLU A 57 -43.48 -29.82 7.21
N GLY A 58 -44.36 -29.61 6.22
CA GLY A 58 -44.39 -28.42 5.36
C GLY A 58 -44.23 -28.65 3.85
N GLU A 59 -43.48 -29.67 3.39
CA GLU A 59 -43.13 -29.77 1.97
C GLU A 59 -43.29 -31.20 1.42
N ALA A 60 -44.49 -31.53 0.92
CA ALA A 60 -44.78 -32.78 0.21
C ALA A 60 -43.95 -33.00 -1.09
N TYR A 61 -43.03 -32.09 -1.39
CA TYR A 61 -42.23 -32.03 -2.61
C TYR A 61 -40.75 -32.36 -2.39
N TYR A 62 -40.29 -32.53 -1.15
CA TYR A 62 -38.87 -32.71 -0.82
C TYR A 62 -38.29 -34.06 -1.31
N GLU A 63 -39.02 -35.17 -1.17
CA GLU A 63 -38.55 -36.48 -1.63
C GLU A 63 -38.49 -36.61 -3.17
N PRO A 64 -39.53 -36.18 -3.93
CA PRO A 64 -39.45 -36.11 -5.39
C PRO A 64 -38.28 -35.24 -5.88
N LEU A 65 -38.04 -34.11 -5.20
CA LEU A 65 -36.94 -33.20 -5.52
C LEU A 65 -35.56 -33.87 -5.40
N LEU A 66 -35.33 -34.57 -4.28
CA LEU A 66 -34.09 -35.31 -4.05
C LEU A 66 -33.91 -36.43 -5.07
N TYR A 67 -34.99 -37.12 -5.42
CA TYR A 67 -34.97 -38.16 -6.45
C TYR A 67 -34.54 -37.60 -7.82
N GLU A 68 -35.11 -36.47 -8.25
CA GLU A 68 -34.70 -35.78 -9.49
C GLU A 68 -33.23 -35.33 -9.45
N MET A 69 -32.75 -34.81 -8.32
CA MET A 69 -31.34 -34.41 -8.17
C MET A 69 -30.36 -35.59 -8.10
N MET A 70 -30.82 -36.77 -7.65
CA MET A 70 -30.03 -38.00 -7.69
C MET A 70 -29.96 -38.56 -9.11
N LEU A 71 -31.08 -38.57 -9.82
CA LEU A 71 -31.14 -38.96 -11.24
C LEU A 71 -30.25 -38.08 -12.11
N TYR A 72 -30.31 -36.76 -11.94
CA TYR A 72 -29.40 -35.85 -12.64
C TYR A 72 -27.93 -36.18 -12.38
N GLY A 73 -27.58 -36.56 -11.14
CA GLY A 73 -26.22 -36.98 -10.82
C GLY A 73 -25.76 -38.30 -11.46
N LEU A 74 -26.70 -39.13 -11.92
CA LEU A 74 -26.45 -40.42 -12.58
C LEU A 74 -26.52 -40.32 -14.11
N GLU A 75 -27.46 -39.53 -14.62
CA GLU A 75 -27.83 -39.47 -16.04
C GLU A 75 -27.34 -38.17 -16.72
N ASP A 76 -26.89 -37.16 -15.95
CA ASP A 76 -26.54 -35.80 -16.40
C ASP A 76 -27.65 -35.06 -17.16
N GLU A 77 -28.89 -35.55 -17.05
CA GLU A 77 -30.10 -34.97 -17.62
C GLU A 77 -31.23 -34.98 -16.58
N PHE A 78 -32.03 -33.91 -16.57
CA PHE A 78 -33.26 -33.87 -15.79
C PHE A 78 -34.40 -34.44 -16.63
N ARG A 79 -35.37 -35.09 -15.99
CA ARG A 79 -36.57 -35.57 -16.68
C ARG A 79 -37.42 -34.39 -17.15
N ASP A 80 -38.19 -34.60 -18.22
CA ASP A 80 -39.12 -33.58 -18.77
C ASP A 80 -40.15 -33.09 -17.73
N GLU A 81 -40.44 -33.91 -16.71
CA GLU A 81 -41.39 -33.65 -15.64
C GLU A 81 -40.75 -33.01 -14.40
N ALA A 82 -39.43 -32.76 -14.42
CA ALA A 82 -38.71 -32.21 -13.29
C ALA A 82 -39.21 -30.79 -12.94
N ASN A 83 -39.50 -30.56 -11.67
CA ASN A 83 -39.87 -29.24 -11.17
C ASN A 83 -38.61 -28.36 -11.03
N PHE A 84 -38.19 -27.76 -12.16
CA PHE A 84 -37.00 -26.92 -12.23
C PHE A 84 -37.01 -25.74 -11.26
N ASP A 85 -38.19 -25.14 -11.00
CA ASP A 85 -38.30 -24.02 -10.06
C ASP A 85 -38.01 -24.46 -8.62
N ALA A 86 -38.51 -25.62 -8.21
CA ALA A 86 -38.22 -26.20 -6.90
C ALA A 86 -36.73 -26.61 -6.78
N ILE A 87 -36.16 -27.19 -7.84
CA ILE A 87 -34.73 -27.56 -7.89
C ILE A 87 -33.85 -26.32 -7.75
N ARG A 88 -34.17 -25.27 -8.50
CA ARG A 88 -33.45 -24.00 -8.46
C ARG A 88 -33.56 -23.36 -7.08
N SER A 89 -34.77 -23.24 -6.52
CA SER A 89 -34.99 -22.64 -5.20
C SER A 89 -34.23 -23.38 -4.08
N TRP A 90 -34.20 -24.72 -4.13
CA TRP A 90 -33.39 -25.49 -3.19
C TRP A 90 -31.89 -25.23 -3.35
N CYS A 91 -31.39 -25.18 -4.60
CA CYS A 91 -30.00 -24.84 -4.87
C CYS A 91 -29.65 -23.44 -4.35
N ASP A 92 -30.51 -22.44 -4.59
CA ASP A 92 -30.35 -21.06 -4.13
C ASP A 92 -30.20 -21.02 -2.60
N ASN A 93 -31.12 -21.66 -1.87
CA ASN A 93 -31.09 -21.70 -0.39
C ASN A 93 -29.83 -22.38 0.15
N ARG A 94 -29.36 -23.46 -0.48
CA ARG A 94 -28.16 -24.17 -0.04
C ARG A 94 -26.87 -23.41 -0.34
N VAL A 95 -26.78 -22.77 -1.51
CA VAL A 95 -25.66 -21.90 -1.87
C VAL A 95 -25.60 -20.71 -0.93
N PHE A 96 -26.74 -20.07 -0.66
CA PHE A 96 -26.84 -18.95 0.27
C PHE A 96 -26.36 -19.34 1.68
N ALA A 97 -26.87 -20.46 2.22
CA ALA A 97 -26.46 -20.93 3.54
C ALA A 97 -24.96 -21.24 3.61
N LEU A 98 -24.41 -21.93 2.61
CA LEU A 98 -22.98 -22.24 2.57
C LEU A 98 -22.12 -20.97 2.51
N ARG A 99 -22.49 -19.99 1.67
CA ARG A 99 -21.77 -18.73 1.56
C ARG A 99 -21.89 -17.85 2.81
N SER A 100 -23.02 -17.89 3.50
CA SER A 100 -23.19 -17.22 4.80
C SER A 100 -22.20 -17.79 5.81
N THR A 101 -22.15 -19.12 5.96
CA THR A 101 -21.17 -19.77 6.84
C THR A 101 -19.73 -19.47 6.42
N MET A 102 -19.42 -19.51 5.12
CA MET A 102 -18.08 -19.14 4.66
C MET A 102 -17.71 -17.69 4.99
N ARG A 103 -18.67 -16.77 4.90
CA ARG A 103 -18.45 -15.37 5.26
C ARG A 103 -18.23 -15.24 6.76
N GLU A 104 -19.12 -15.81 7.57
CA GLU A 104 -19.01 -15.84 9.04
C GLU A 104 -17.65 -16.41 9.48
N ASP A 105 -17.27 -17.60 9.00
CA ASP A 105 -15.98 -18.23 9.33
C ASP A 105 -14.76 -17.35 9.00
N LEU A 106 -14.84 -16.56 7.93
CA LEU A 106 -13.73 -15.71 7.49
C LEU A 106 -13.73 -14.35 8.21
N GLU A 107 -14.91 -13.77 8.44
CA GLU A 107 -15.06 -12.48 9.15
C GLU A 107 -14.83 -12.66 10.67
N ASP A 108 -15.14 -13.81 11.25
CA ASP A 108 -14.82 -14.15 12.65
C ASP A 108 -13.30 -14.16 12.93
N ALA A 109 -12.48 -14.41 11.90
CA ALA A 109 -11.03 -14.34 12.01
C ALA A 109 -10.47 -12.91 11.83
N LEU A 110 -11.27 -11.99 11.30
CA LEU A 110 -10.95 -10.57 11.25
C LEU A 110 -11.25 -9.92 12.61
N ALA A 111 -10.77 -8.71 12.82
CA ALA A 111 -11.09 -7.96 14.03
C ALA A 111 -12.58 -7.53 14.03
N ASP A 112 -13.16 -7.39 15.23
CA ASP A 112 -14.55 -7.01 15.44
C ASP A 112 -14.94 -5.82 14.53
N ASP A 113 -16.07 -5.96 13.82
CA ASP A 113 -16.66 -5.00 12.87
C ASP A 113 -16.01 -4.86 11.48
N MET A 114 -14.90 -5.56 11.18
CA MET A 114 -14.31 -5.53 9.83
C MET A 114 -14.95 -6.54 8.88
N THR A 115 -15.52 -6.07 7.77
CA THR A 115 -16.03 -6.98 6.72
C THR A 115 -14.94 -7.44 5.76
N LEU A 116 -15.19 -8.51 4.99
CA LEU A 116 -14.26 -8.93 3.93
C LEU A 116 -14.01 -7.83 2.88
N GLU A 117 -15.03 -7.03 2.55
CA GLU A 117 -14.90 -5.91 1.62
C GLU A 117 -13.89 -4.86 2.13
N GLU A 118 -14.02 -4.49 3.40
CA GLU A 118 -13.16 -3.50 4.05
C GLU A 118 -11.73 -4.03 4.21
N PHE A 119 -11.58 -5.29 4.60
CA PHE A 119 -10.29 -5.98 4.63
C PHE A 119 -9.61 -5.94 3.25
N LEU A 120 -10.34 -6.22 2.16
CA LEU A 120 -9.78 -6.23 0.81
C LEU A 120 -9.36 -4.83 0.35
N VAL A 121 -10.18 -3.81 0.63
CA VAL A 121 -9.83 -2.41 0.37
C VAL A 121 -8.56 -2.04 1.12
N LEU A 122 -8.50 -2.31 2.41
CA LEU A 122 -7.32 -2.02 3.25
C LEU A 122 -6.08 -2.76 2.74
N ALA A 123 -6.16 -4.08 2.51
CA ALA A 123 -5.02 -4.88 2.06
C ALA A 123 -4.47 -4.38 0.71
N ARG A 124 -5.36 -4.01 -0.22
CA ARG A 124 -4.97 -3.46 -1.52
C ARG A 124 -4.39 -2.05 -1.38
N PHE A 125 -4.95 -1.24 -0.49
CA PHE A 125 -4.45 0.11 -0.22
C PHE A 125 -3.06 0.08 0.42
N LEU A 126 -2.82 -0.80 1.42
CA LEU A 126 -1.50 -1.00 2.02
C LEU A 126 -0.45 -1.38 0.98
N LEU A 127 -0.79 -2.26 0.03
CA LEU A 127 0.08 -2.57 -1.11
C LEU A 127 0.41 -1.34 -1.96
N LEU A 128 -0.59 -0.51 -2.26
CA LEU A 128 -0.42 0.68 -3.09
C LEU A 128 0.40 1.75 -2.37
N ASN A 129 0.14 2.00 -1.08
CA ASN A 129 0.93 2.89 -0.24
C ASN A 129 2.39 2.42 -0.18
N ALA A 130 2.61 1.14 0.08
CA ALA A 130 3.95 0.57 0.11
C ALA A 130 4.71 0.74 -1.21
N ALA A 131 4.02 0.68 -2.35
CA ALA A 131 4.61 0.70 -3.69
C ALA A 131 4.78 2.09 -4.31
N HIS A 132 3.95 3.05 -3.89
CA HIS A 132 3.83 4.35 -4.55
C HIS A 132 3.75 5.54 -3.59
N GLY A 133 3.69 5.31 -2.27
CA GLY A 133 3.52 6.36 -1.27
C GLY A 133 2.17 7.06 -1.35
N VAL A 134 1.11 6.39 -1.80
CA VAL A 134 -0.23 7.00 -1.86
C VAL A 134 -0.85 7.10 -0.47
N GLU A 135 -1.48 8.23 -0.17
CA GLU A 135 -2.19 8.48 1.10
C GLU A 135 -3.71 8.34 0.97
N GLU A 136 -4.22 8.40 -0.26
CA GLU A 136 -5.65 8.34 -0.53
C GLU A 136 -6.04 7.08 -1.29
N ILE A 137 -7.23 6.56 -0.98
CA ILE A 137 -7.78 5.37 -1.61
C ILE A 137 -8.43 5.73 -2.95
N ASP A 138 -7.66 5.61 -4.05
CA ASP A 138 -8.22 5.72 -5.41
C ASP A 138 -8.88 4.40 -5.86
N ARG A 139 -10.20 4.48 -6.09
CA ARG A 139 -11.03 3.38 -6.59
C ARG A 139 -10.52 2.79 -7.90
N ALA A 140 -9.98 3.62 -8.79
CA ALA A 140 -9.43 3.17 -10.06
C ALA A 140 -8.16 2.35 -9.86
N GLN A 141 -7.28 2.74 -8.91
CA GLN A 141 -6.08 1.98 -8.58
C GLN A 141 -6.39 0.68 -7.82
N LEU A 142 -7.40 0.71 -6.94
CA LEU A 142 -7.85 -0.49 -6.21
C LEU A 142 -8.20 -1.64 -7.16
N LEU A 143 -8.96 -1.35 -8.21
CA LEU A 143 -9.48 -2.36 -9.16
C LEU A 143 -8.58 -2.60 -10.37
N ARG A 144 -7.47 -1.86 -10.48
CA ARG A 144 -6.49 -2.03 -11.55
C ARG A 144 -5.94 -3.44 -11.59
N ASP A 145 -5.61 -3.91 -12.79
CA ASP A 145 -5.03 -5.23 -13.02
C ASP A 145 -3.86 -5.50 -12.05
N PRO A 146 -3.91 -6.59 -11.26
CA PRO A 146 -2.85 -6.92 -10.31
C PRO A 146 -1.49 -7.16 -10.98
N ASP A 147 -1.47 -7.55 -12.26
CA ASP A 147 -0.24 -7.79 -13.03
C ASP A 147 0.40 -6.48 -13.52
N GLU A 148 -0.35 -5.37 -13.52
CA GLU A 148 0.20 -4.04 -13.77
C GLU A 148 0.89 -3.43 -12.54
N TYR A 149 0.81 -4.08 -11.38
CA TYR A 149 1.49 -3.66 -10.16
C TYR A 149 3.01 -3.62 -10.36
N LYS A 150 3.61 -2.45 -10.15
CA LYS A 150 5.05 -2.23 -10.25
C LYS A 150 5.49 -1.25 -9.17
N LEU A 151 6.65 -1.50 -8.58
CA LEU A 151 7.29 -0.56 -7.67
C LEU A 151 7.80 0.67 -8.42
N ASP A 152 7.51 1.84 -7.88
CA ASP A 152 8.09 3.09 -8.35
C ASP A 152 9.63 3.04 -8.23
N SER A 153 10.33 3.73 -9.14
CA SER A 153 11.79 3.83 -9.07
C SER A 153 12.27 4.56 -7.81
N VAL A 154 11.41 5.39 -7.23
CA VAL A 154 11.66 6.13 -5.99
C VAL A 154 11.22 5.36 -4.74
N SER A 155 10.84 4.08 -4.89
CA SER A 155 10.43 3.25 -3.76
C SER A 155 11.60 3.00 -2.81
N PRO A 156 11.43 3.22 -1.50
CA PRO A 156 12.49 2.93 -0.53
C PRO A 156 12.77 1.42 -0.44
N PHE A 157 11.88 0.56 -0.95
CA PHE A 157 12.09 -0.89 -1.05
C PHE A 157 12.87 -1.33 -2.29
N LYS A 158 13.15 -0.43 -3.23
CA LYS A 158 13.84 -0.72 -4.50
C LYS A 158 15.24 -0.11 -4.58
N MET A 159 15.49 0.93 -3.81
CA MET A 159 16.78 1.62 -3.80
C MET A 159 17.87 0.76 -3.16
N ASP A 160 19.11 0.95 -3.65
CA ASP A 160 20.28 0.34 -3.04
C ASP A 160 20.52 0.96 -1.65
N GLU A 161 21.06 0.18 -0.70
CA GLU A 161 21.23 0.62 0.70
C GLU A 161 22.04 1.93 0.82
N ASP A 162 22.97 2.18 -0.10
CA ASP A 162 23.79 3.40 -0.15
C ASP A 162 23.03 4.64 -0.66
N GLU A 163 21.84 4.46 -1.27
CA GLU A 163 21.01 5.54 -1.83
C GLU A 163 19.80 5.89 -0.94
N VAL A 164 19.54 5.11 0.12
CA VAL A 164 18.43 5.36 1.06
C VAL A 164 18.95 6.22 2.22
N PRO A 165 18.50 7.47 2.38
CA PRO A 165 18.82 8.28 3.56
C PRO A 165 18.18 7.72 4.84
N PHE A 166 17.25 6.77 4.70
CA PHE A 166 16.52 6.13 5.79
C PHE A 166 16.89 4.66 5.89
N GLU A 167 17.30 4.22 7.07
CA GLU A 167 17.40 2.79 7.34
C GLU A 167 16.00 2.19 7.53
N LEU A 168 15.51 1.49 6.50
CA LEU A 168 14.28 0.71 6.63
C LEU A 168 14.49 -0.51 7.53
N PRO A 169 13.66 -0.73 8.57
CA PRO A 169 13.72 -1.93 9.39
C PRO A 169 13.62 -3.20 8.53
N SER A 170 14.47 -4.20 8.82
CA SER A 170 14.47 -5.47 8.08
C SER A 170 13.12 -6.19 8.15
N SER A 171 12.44 -6.10 9.30
CA SER A 171 11.10 -6.67 9.50
C SER A 171 10.04 -6.03 8.59
N LEU A 172 10.13 -4.71 8.35
CA LEU A 172 9.26 -4.02 7.40
C LEU A 172 9.54 -4.44 5.96
N LYS A 173 10.83 -4.57 5.58
CA LYS A 173 11.23 -5.10 4.26
C LYS A 173 10.68 -6.52 4.03
N ASP A 174 10.79 -7.37 5.06
CA ASP A 174 10.26 -8.74 5.01
C ASP A 174 8.73 -8.77 4.91
N GLY A 175 8.04 -7.96 5.72
CA GLY A 175 6.58 -7.81 5.66
C GLY A 175 6.10 -7.36 4.29
N PHE A 176 6.77 -6.34 3.71
CA PHE A 176 6.49 -5.86 2.36
C PHE A 176 6.71 -6.94 1.29
N SER A 177 7.81 -7.70 1.38
CA SER A 177 8.12 -8.79 0.45
C SER A 177 7.06 -9.90 0.48
N GLN A 178 6.61 -10.28 1.69
CA GLN A 178 5.52 -11.24 1.85
C GLN A 178 4.21 -10.71 1.25
N LEU A 179 3.86 -9.45 1.54
CA LEU A 179 2.64 -8.83 1.03
C LEU A 179 2.66 -8.73 -0.50
N THR A 180 3.79 -8.33 -1.09
CA THR A 180 3.98 -8.22 -2.54
C THR A 180 3.91 -9.57 -3.25
N THR A 181 4.28 -10.66 -2.58
CA THR A 181 4.10 -12.03 -3.09
C THR A 181 2.61 -12.38 -3.25
N ARG A 182 1.73 -11.74 -2.47
CA ARG A 182 0.27 -11.90 -2.49
C ARG A 182 -0.46 -10.83 -3.32
N ARG A 183 0.25 -9.97 -4.06
CA ARG A 183 -0.37 -8.87 -4.82
C ARG A 183 -1.49 -9.33 -5.78
N SER A 184 -1.30 -10.46 -6.45
CA SER A 184 -2.27 -11.02 -7.39
C SER A 184 -3.46 -11.61 -6.66
N ASP A 185 -3.24 -12.27 -5.52
CA ASP A 185 -4.33 -12.79 -4.68
C ASP A 185 -5.23 -11.63 -4.21
N ILE A 186 -4.64 -10.57 -3.64
CA ILE A 186 -5.36 -9.39 -3.13
C ILE A 186 -6.10 -8.65 -4.24
N GLY A 187 -5.41 -8.33 -5.34
CA GLY A 187 -6.02 -7.57 -6.42
C GLY A 187 -7.10 -8.36 -7.16
N ASN A 188 -6.92 -9.68 -7.38
CA ASN A 188 -7.95 -10.51 -7.99
C ASN A 188 -9.17 -10.67 -7.07
N LEU A 189 -8.98 -10.73 -5.75
CA LEU A 189 -10.09 -10.74 -4.79
C LEU A 189 -10.86 -9.42 -4.80
N CYS A 190 -10.18 -8.27 -4.86
CA CYS A 190 -10.82 -6.97 -5.03
C CYS A 190 -11.69 -6.94 -6.28
N GLN A 191 -11.15 -7.38 -7.42
CA GLN A 191 -11.92 -7.51 -8.66
C GLN A 191 -13.11 -8.47 -8.50
N GLY A 192 -12.92 -9.62 -7.84
CA GLY A 192 -13.97 -10.61 -7.61
C GLY A 192 -15.10 -10.14 -6.70
N PHE A 193 -14.83 -9.22 -5.76
CA PHE A 193 -15.81 -8.67 -4.84
C PHE A 193 -16.50 -7.42 -5.41
N PHE A 194 -15.80 -6.59 -6.18
CA PHE A 194 -16.29 -5.27 -6.58
C PHE A 194 -16.59 -5.14 -8.08
N LEU A 195 -16.25 -6.09 -8.94
CA LEU A 195 -16.62 -6.07 -10.36
C LEU A 195 -17.77 -7.03 -10.66
N LEU A 196 -18.82 -6.51 -11.30
CA LEU A 196 -19.92 -7.32 -11.85
C LEU A 196 -19.55 -7.90 -13.23
N LYS A 197 -18.73 -7.16 -13.98
CA LYS A 197 -18.10 -7.49 -15.28
C LYS A 197 -16.78 -6.71 -15.40
N SER A 198 -15.92 -7.05 -16.36
CA SER A 198 -14.57 -6.46 -16.53
C SER A 198 -14.50 -4.92 -16.40
N ASN A 199 -15.53 -4.19 -16.83
CA ASN A 199 -15.57 -2.72 -16.78
C ASN A 199 -16.78 -2.18 -15.99
N PHE A 200 -17.46 -3.01 -15.19
CA PHE A 200 -18.65 -2.59 -14.46
C PHE A 200 -18.47 -2.85 -12.96
N VAL A 201 -18.38 -1.76 -12.21
CA VAL A 201 -18.13 -1.75 -10.76
C VAL A 201 -19.46 -1.83 -10.01
N ASP A 202 -19.47 -2.64 -8.96
CA ASP A 202 -20.51 -2.67 -7.95
C ASP A 202 -20.29 -1.53 -6.94
N HIS A 203 -20.76 -0.33 -7.30
CA HIS A 203 -20.59 0.86 -6.46
C HIS A 203 -21.31 0.74 -5.11
N GLU A 204 -22.45 0.05 -5.05
CA GLU A 204 -23.20 -0.15 -3.80
C GLU A 204 -22.38 -0.94 -2.78
N ARG A 205 -21.50 -1.82 -3.24
CA ARG A 205 -20.59 -2.58 -2.38
C ARG A 205 -19.24 -1.90 -2.14
N LEU A 206 -18.65 -1.29 -3.17
CA LEU A 206 -17.32 -0.68 -3.07
C LEU A 206 -17.33 0.64 -2.29
N GLU A 207 -18.32 1.50 -2.52
CA GLU A 207 -18.31 2.85 -1.94
C GLU A 207 -18.38 2.86 -0.42
N PRO A 208 -19.23 2.05 0.24
CA PRO A 208 -19.22 1.97 1.70
C PRO A 208 -17.88 1.48 2.25
N ALA A 209 -17.30 0.44 1.66
CA ALA A 209 -16.02 -0.12 2.12
C ALA A 209 -14.88 0.89 1.99
N VAL A 210 -14.78 1.57 0.83
CA VAL A 210 -13.77 2.62 0.61
C VAL A 210 -13.98 3.78 1.59
N LYS A 211 -15.23 4.21 1.78
CA LYS A 211 -15.55 5.31 2.69
C LYS A 211 -15.19 4.96 4.13
N ASN A 212 -15.61 3.79 4.62
CA ASN A 212 -15.37 3.37 6.00
C ASN A 212 -13.87 3.26 6.30
N VAL A 213 -13.12 2.60 5.41
CA VAL A 213 -11.65 2.47 5.56
C VAL A 213 -10.96 3.82 5.47
N SER A 214 -11.37 4.69 4.55
CA SER A 214 -10.75 6.02 4.42
C SER A 214 -11.06 6.95 5.59
N GLU A 215 -12.28 6.92 6.15
CA GLU A 215 -12.68 7.79 7.25
C GLU A 215 -12.14 7.31 8.61
N ASN A 216 -11.78 6.03 8.74
CA ASN A 216 -11.33 5.42 10.00
C ASN A 216 -10.04 4.59 9.81
N PHE A 217 -9.12 5.05 8.95
CA PHE A 217 -7.97 4.25 8.51
C PHE A 217 -7.12 3.71 9.67
N GLU A 218 -6.87 4.53 10.70
CA GLU A 218 -6.08 4.11 11.86
C GLU A 218 -6.74 2.96 12.63
N ASP A 219 -8.06 3.02 12.85
CA ASP A 219 -8.81 1.96 13.50
C ASP A 219 -8.75 0.66 12.67
N TYR A 220 -8.87 0.77 11.33
CA TYR A 220 -8.74 -0.38 10.43
C TYR A 220 -7.32 -0.95 10.39
N LEU A 221 -6.29 -0.12 10.48
CA LEU A 221 -4.90 -0.55 10.56
C LEU A 221 -4.65 -1.31 11.88
N ASP A 222 -5.14 -0.77 12.99
CA ASP A 222 -5.14 -1.38 14.32
C ASP A 222 -5.87 -2.72 14.33
N ALA A 223 -7.05 -2.76 13.72
CA ALA A 223 -7.86 -3.96 13.56
C ALA A 223 -7.11 -5.02 12.73
N ALA A 224 -6.50 -4.62 11.61
CA ALA A 224 -5.74 -5.52 10.75
C ALA A 224 -4.52 -6.12 11.47
N ALA A 225 -3.83 -5.34 12.29
CA ALA A 225 -2.72 -5.80 13.11
C ALA A 225 -3.10 -6.88 14.14
N ARG A 226 -4.40 -7.00 14.47
CA ARG A 226 -4.95 -7.96 15.46
C ARG A 226 -5.65 -9.17 14.85
N ILE A 227 -5.68 -9.30 13.53
CA ILE A 227 -6.31 -10.44 12.83
C ILE A 227 -5.75 -11.77 13.36
N SER A 228 -6.65 -12.67 13.79
CA SER A 228 -6.33 -13.99 14.32
C SER A 228 -6.33 -15.03 13.20
N SER A 229 -5.30 -15.01 12.35
CA SER A 229 -5.25 -15.87 11.16
C SER A 229 -5.31 -17.37 11.47
N SER A 230 -4.85 -17.78 12.66
CA SER A 230 -4.86 -19.19 13.11
C SER A 230 -6.25 -19.78 13.30
N GLU A 231 -7.28 -18.95 13.39
CA GLU A 231 -8.67 -19.39 13.53
C GLU A 231 -9.32 -19.70 12.18
N VAL A 232 -8.71 -19.26 11.07
CA VAL A 232 -9.16 -19.60 9.72
C VAL A 232 -8.96 -21.09 9.46
N ALA A 233 -10.06 -21.79 9.17
CA ALA A 233 -9.98 -23.21 8.85
C ALA A 233 -9.08 -23.49 7.62
N ASP A 234 -8.25 -24.54 7.69
CA ASP A 234 -7.34 -24.94 6.59
C ASP A 234 -8.09 -25.31 5.29
N GLY A 235 -9.42 -25.40 5.29
CA GLY A 235 -10.19 -25.56 4.07
C GLY A 235 -10.16 -24.35 3.14
N TYR A 236 -9.89 -23.14 3.65
CA TYR A 236 -10.07 -21.91 2.88
C TYR A 236 -8.86 -21.58 2.00
N ARG A 237 -9.14 -21.27 0.73
CA ARG A 237 -8.14 -20.93 -0.30
C ARG A 237 -8.55 -19.71 -1.12
N VAL A 238 -7.59 -19.06 -1.75
CA VAL A 238 -7.80 -17.99 -2.74
C VAL A 238 -7.49 -18.54 -4.13
N GLY A 239 -8.36 -18.26 -5.10
CA GLY A 239 -8.14 -18.63 -6.49
C GLY A 239 -9.29 -18.19 -7.40
N THR A 240 -9.17 -18.48 -8.69
CA THR A 240 -10.19 -18.22 -9.71
C THR A 240 -11.12 -19.41 -9.96
N THR A 241 -10.70 -20.60 -9.53
CA THR A 241 -11.48 -21.83 -9.50
C THR A 241 -11.07 -22.65 -8.28
N ARG A 242 -11.95 -23.53 -7.81
CA ARG A 242 -11.65 -24.45 -6.70
C ARG A 242 -10.39 -25.29 -6.94
N SER A 243 -10.18 -25.77 -8.17
CA SER A 243 -9.02 -26.60 -8.54
C SER A 243 -7.70 -25.84 -8.57
N ASN A 244 -7.75 -24.52 -8.82
CA ASN A 244 -6.57 -23.66 -8.92
C ASN A 244 -6.35 -22.82 -7.66
N ALA A 245 -7.24 -22.92 -6.67
CA ALA A 245 -7.13 -22.20 -5.40
C ALA A 245 -6.05 -22.83 -4.53
N THR A 246 -4.86 -22.25 -4.55
CA THR A 246 -3.65 -22.81 -3.90
C THR A 246 -3.16 -21.95 -2.75
N ALA A 247 -3.43 -20.64 -2.76
CA ALA A 247 -3.05 -19.74 -1.68
C ALA A 247 -3.98 -19.95 -0.47
N ARG A 248 -3.42 -20.12 0.73
CA ARG A 248 -4.21 -20.25 1.97
C ARG A 248 -4.72 -18.89 2.42
N VAL A 249 -5.99 -18.81 2.83
CA VAL A 249 -6.58 -17.57 3.36
C VAL A 249 -5.91 -17.18 4.68
N GLU A 250 -5.66 -18.14 5.56
CA GLU A 250 -4.82 -17.97 6.76
C GLU A 250 -3.54 -17.19 6.44
N LYS A 251 -2.80 -17.61 5.40
CA LYS A 251 -1.53 -16.97 5.06
C LYS A 251 -1.70 -15.57 4.49
N LEU A 252 -2.78 -15.33 3.75
CA LEU A 252 -3.11 -13.98 3.27
C LEU A 252 -3.38 -13.04 4.46
N PHE A 253 -4.21 -13.48 5.41
CA PHE A 253 -4.57 -12.73 6.61
C PHE A 253 -3.34 -12.44 7.48
N GLU A 254 -2.51 -13.47 7.72
CA GLU A 254 -1.26 -13.35 8.46
C GLU A 254 -0.31 -12.33 7.81
N THR A 255 -0.15 -12.37 6.48
CA THR A 255 0.73 -11.44 5.77
C THR A 255 0.25 -10.00 5.83
N VAL A 256 -1.06 -9.76 5.72
CA VAL A 256 -1.64 -8.41 5.87
C VAL A 256 -1.46 -7.91 7.30
N SER A 257 -1.76 -8.75 8.30
CA SER A 257 -1.58 -8.44 9.73
C SER A 257 -0.12 -8.13 10.08
N ASN A 258 0.81 -8.94 9.61
CA ASN A 258 2.25 -8.72 9.81
C ASN A 258 2.67 -7.36 9.23
N TYR A 259 2.25 -7.05 8.00
CA TYR A 259 2.60 -5.76 7.39
C TYR A 259 1.98 -4.57 8.13
N ALA A 260 0.72 -4.67 8.56
CA ALA A 260 0.07 -3.64 9.36
C ALA A 260 0.82 -3.36 10.67
N ASN A 261 1.24 -4.42 11.39
CA ASN A 261 2.07 -4.32 12.59
C ASN A 261 3.42 -3.63 12.32
N GLU A 262 4.09 -3.98 11.21
CA GLU A 262 5.36 -3.35 10.86
C GLU A 262 5.20 -1.88 10.44
N LEU A 263 4.09 -1.52 9.81
CA LEU A 263 3.79 -0.13 9.46
C LEU A 263 3.55 0.73 10.72
N GLN A 264 2.87 0.20 11.73
CA GLN A 264 2.71 0.88 13.02
C GLN A 264 4.05 1.06 13.75
N LYS A 265 4.94 0.07 13.71
CA LYS A 265 6.29 0.19 14.28
C LYS A 265 7.14 1.21 13.53
N LEU A 266 6.98 1.29 12.20
CA LEU A 266 7.69 2.27 11.39
C LEU A 266 7.45 3.68 11.93
N GLN A 267 6.19 4.06 12.14
CA GLN A 267 5.82 5.36 12.74
C GLN A 267 6.58 5.65 14.05
N GLN A 268 6.61 4.68 14.97
CA GLN A 268 7.27 4.85 16.27
C GLN A 268 8.80 4.95 16.19
N SER A 269 9.39 4.37 15.14
CA SER A 269 10.85 4.30 14.95
C SER A 269 11.38 5.33 13.95
N PHE A 270 10.51 6.00 13.22
CA PHE A 270 10.90 6.94 12.18
C PHE A 270 11.55 8.18 12.79
N ASN A 271 12.75 8.50 12.32
CA ASN A 271 13.47 9.68 12.76
C ASN A 271 13.35 10.78 11.69
N ILE A 272 12.36 11.66 11.86
CA ILE A 272 12.16 12.81 10.97
C ILE A 272 13.35 13.78 10.99
N GLU A 273 14.16 13.79 12.05
CA GLU A 273 15.27 14.74 12.16
C GLU A 273 16.31 14.56 11.06
N VAL A 274 16.42 13.37 10.45
CA VAL A 274 17.27 13.16 9.27
C VAL A 274 16.85 14.09 8.12
N ILE A 275 15.54 14.27 7.91
CA ILE A 275 15.00 15.18 6.89
C ILE A 275 15.23 16.63 7.31
N HIS A 276 14.97 16.97 8.57
CA HIS A 276 15.14 18.34 9.06
C HIS A 276 16.60 18.80 9.04
N GLU A 277 17.56 17.93 9.37
CA GLU A 277 18.99 18.22 9.29
C GLU A 277 19.42 18.52 7.84
N ASP A 278 18.99 17.69 6.89
CA ASP A 278 19.24 17.90 5.45
C ASP A 278 18.62 19.21 4.95
N ILE A 279 17.39 19.53 5.38
CA ILE A 279 16.72 20.77 5.03
C ILE A 279 17.44 21.96 5.64
N GLN A 280 17.82 21.91 6.91
CA GLN A 280 18.47 23.02 7.58
C GLN A 280 19.79 23.37 6.89
N LEU A 281 20.59 22.35 6.55
CA LEU A 281 21.84 22.50 5.82
C LEU A 281 21.66 23.33 4.54
N VAL A 282 20.62 23.01 3.77
CA VAL A 282 20.37 23.66 2.48
C VAL A 282 19.62 24.99 2.64
N LYS A 283 18.68 25.06 3.58
CA LYS A 283 17.81 26.23 3.81
C LYS A 283 18.60 27.46 4.22
N GLU A 284 19.66 27.29 5.01
CA GLU A 284 20.54 28.41 5.40
C GLU A 284 21.20 29.08 4.19
N LEU A 285 21.42 28.31 3.12
CA LEU A 285 21.98 28.79 1.86
C LEU A 285 20.90 29.21 0.87
N TYR A 286 19.72 28.58 0.88
CA TYR A 286 18.67 28.80 -0.11
C TYR A 286 18.09 30.22 -0.10
N SER A 287 17.85 30.77 -1.30
CA SER A 287 17.02 31.95 -1.48
C SER A 287 16.11 31.80 -2.69
N ARG A 288 14.83 32.17 -2.52
CA ARG A 288 13.84 32.24 -3.61
C ARG A 288 14.24 33.22 -4.73
N SER A 289 15.15 34.15 -4.45
CA SER A 289 15.63 35.11 -5.45
C SER A 289 16.82 34.62 -6.26
N TYR A 290 17.44 33.50 -5.89
CA TYR A 290 18.62 33.01 -6.60
C TYR A 290 18.26 32.46 -7.97
N THR A 291 19.15 32.77 -8.91
CA THR A 291 19.19 32.20 -10.25
C THR A 291 20.34 31.21 -10.36
N ALA A 292 20.38 30.45 -11.46
CA ALA A 292 21.50 29.56 -11.75
C ALA A 292 22.84 30.33 -11.83
N ASP A 293 22.82 31.53 -12.41
CA ASP A 293 24.00 32.38 -12.54
C ASP A 293 24.51 32.86 -11.18
N ASP A 294 23.59 33.23 -10.27
CA ASP A 294 23.95 33.62 -8.90
C ASP A 294 24.63 32.46 -8.15
N LEU A 295 24.05 31.25 -8.26
CA LEU A 295 24.62 30.05 -7.63
C LEU A 295 25.96 29.66 -8.25
N LEU A 296 26.15 29.85 -9.56
CA LEU A 296 27.42 29.63 -10.24
C LEU A 296 28.49 30.62 -9.80
N ASP A 297 28.15 31.89 -9.59
CA ASP A 297 29.08 32.88 -9.04
C ASP A 297 29.52 32.49 -7.62
N ILE A 298 28.57 32.13 -6.75
CA ILE A 298 28.85 31.64 -5.39
C ILE A 298 29.78 30.42 -5.44
N PHE A 299 29.47 29.43 -6.28
CA PHE A 299 30.29 28.23 -6.46
C PHE A 299 31.73 28.59 -6.84
N ASN A 300 31.93 29.42 -7.87
CA ASN A 300 33.26 29.78 -8.35
C ASN A 300 34.07 30.53 -7.29
N ARG A 301 33.42 31.35 -6.45
CA ARG A 301 34.06 32.06 -5.34
C ARG A 301 34.52 31.11 -4.24
N LEU A 302 33.70 30.11 -3.89
CA LEU A 302 34.07 29.06 -2.94
C LEU A 302 35.22 28.21 -3.49
N GLU A 303 35.16 27.79 -4.75
CA GLU A 303 36.22 27.03 -5.41
C GLU A 303 37.57 27.76 -5.37
N ALA A 304 37.57 29.07 -5.69
CA ALA A 304 38.78 29.88 -5.62
C ALA A 304 39.35 30.03 -4.20
N SER A 305 38.50 29.92 -3.19
CA SER A 305 38.88 29.98 -1.77
C SER A 305 39.38 28.63 -1.24
N ILE A 306 38.92 27.52 -1.82
CA ILE A 306 39.37 26.16 -1.48
C ILE A 306 40.69 25.81 -2.17
N GLN A 307 40.91 26.28 -3.40
CA GLN A 307 42.09 25.95 -4.19
C GLN A 307 43.45 26.13 -3.45
N PRO A 308 43.64 27.15 -2.58
CA PRO A 308 44.87 27.31 -1.80
C PRO A 308 45.00 26.35 -0.60
N LEU A 309 43.91 25.70 -0.17
CA LEU A 309 43.82 24.90 1.06
C LEU A 309 44.21 23.42 0.86
N ASP A 310 44.68 23.04 -0.33
CA ASP A 310 45.06 21.66 -0.71
C ASP A 310 43.98 20.60 -0.42
N VAL A 311 42.70 21.02 -0.44
CA VAL A 311 41.56 20.12 -0.29
C VAL A 311 41.34 19.37 -1.62
N ASN A 312 41.23 18.05 -1.55
CA ASN A 312 40.96 17.23 -2.72
C ASN A 312 39.60 17.55 -3.32
N PHE A 313 39.60 18.03 -4.58
CA PHE A 313 38.38 18.29 -5.33
C PHE A 313 37.59 17.00 -5.57
N GLN A 314 36.37 16.96 -5.04
CA GLN A 314 35.52 15.78 -5.16
C GLN A 314 34.81 15.76 -6.52
N VAL A 315 34.63 14.56 -7.11
CA VAL A 315 33.88 14.37 -8.36
C VAL A 315 32.46 14.97 -8.27
N ARG A 316 31.87 14.91 -7.06
CA ARG A 316 30.56 15.52 -6.76
C ARG A 316 30.54 17.03 -7.02
N TRP A 317 31.63 17.75 -6.77
CA TRP A 317 31.70 19.19 -6.95
C TRP A 317 31.73 19.59 -8.44
N GLU A 318 32.48 18.85 -9.26
CA GLU A 318 32.48 19.05 -10.72
C GLU A 318 31.10 18.77 -11.33
N ASN A 319 30.38 17.78 -10.80
CA ASN A 319 29.00 17.50 -11.22
C ASN A 319 28.07 18.69 -10.89
N ALA A 320 28.14 19.24 -9.68
CA ALA A 320 27.37 20.43 -9.30
C ALA A 320 27.72 21.65 -10.19
N LYS A 321 29.00 21.88 -10.47
CA LYS A 321 29.46 22.94 -11.37
C LYS A 321 28.93 22.78 -12.80
N THR A 322 28.86 21.55 -13.29
CA THR A 322 28.32 21.24 -14.62
C THR A 322 26.83 21.56 -14.68
N ILE A 323 26.06 21.12 -13.66
CA ILE A 323 24.63 21.43 -13.53
C ILE A 323 24.38 22.94 -13.54
N LEU A 324 25.19 23.71 -12.81
CA LEU A 324 25.09 25.16 -12.75
C LEU A 324 25.38 25.84 -14.11
N LYS A 325 26.27 25.28 -14.93
CA LYS A 325 26.59 25.79 -16.27
C LYS A 325 25.53 25.45 -17.32
N ASP A 326 24.84 24.32 -17.17
CA ASP A 326 23.85 23.85 -18.13
C ASP A 326 22.52 24.65 -18.06
N GLY A 327 22.29 25.41 -16.98
CA GLY A 327 21.30 26.49 -16.91
C GLY A 327 20.09 26.25 -15.99
N SER A 328 19.21 27.26 -15.90
CA SER A 328 18.21 27.41 -14.83
C SER A 328 16.98 26.49 -14.89
N GLU A 329 16.54 26.06 -16.08
CA GLU A 329 15.34 25.21 -16.20
C GLU A 329 15.54 23.81 -15.60
N GLU A 330 16.77 23.30 -15.57
CA GLU A 330 17.08 21.98 -15.02
C GLU A 330 17.29 21.96 -13.50
N LEU A 331 17.50 23.12 -12.88
CA LEU A 331 17.75 23.23 -11.44
C LEU A 331 16.48 23.05 -10.60
N GLY A 332 15.32 23.47 -11.13
CA GLY A 332 14.04 23.33 -10.43
C GLY A 332 13.91 24.18 -9.16
N LEU A 333 14.58 25.35 -9.07
CA LEU A 333 14.69 26.17 -7.84
C LEU A 333 13.36 26.59 -7.19
N ARG A 334 12.31 26.76 -7.98
CA ARG A 334 10.98 27.09 -7.48
C ARG A 334 10.34 25.87 -6.78
N ASP A 335 10.24 24.77 -7.53
CA ASP A 335 9.69 23.51 -7.03
C ASP A 335 10.52 22.98 -5.84
N PHE A 336 11.82 23.28 -5.82
CA PHE A 336 12.72 23.03 -4.70
C PHE A 336 12.36 23.83 -3.45
N GLY A 337 12.12 25.14 -3.58
CA GLY A 337 11.69 25.96 -2.45
C GLY A 337 10.33 25.57 -1.89
N ASP A 338 9.43 25.10 -2.75
CA ASP A 338 8.13 24.56 -2.31
C ASP A 338 8.32 23.24 -1.56
N ALA A 339 9.17 22.33 -2.06
CA ALA A 339 9.48 21.06 -1.39
C ALA A 339 10.15 21.26 -0.03
N LEU A 340 11.10 22.20 0.10
CA LEU A 340 11.72 22.51 1.40
C LEU A 340 10.69 22.96 2.44
N ALA A 341 9.71 23.77 2.03
CA ALA A 341 8.65 24.22 2.93
C ALA A 341 7.74 23.06 3.36
N THR A 342 7.37 22.17 2.42
CA THR A 342 6.59 20.96 2.73
C THR A 342 7.29 20.08 3.75
N PHE A 343 8.58 19.81 3.56
CA PHE A 343 9.29 18.92 4.47
C PHE A 343 9.65 19.55 5.82
N GLU A 344 9.76 20.89 5.89
CA GLU A 344 9.95 21.58 7.17
C GLU A 344 8.70 21.55 8.05
N GLU A 345 7.51 21.55 7.42
CA GLU A 345 6.23 21.47 8.12
C GLU A 345 5.74 20.03 8.32
N ALA A 346 6.51 19.04 7.84
CA ALA A 346 6.12 17.63 7.93
C ALA A 346 6.16 17.13 9.38
N ASP A 347 5.08 16.48 9.80
CA ASP A 347 4.97 15.81 11.10
C ASP A 347 4.04 14.60 10.89
N PRO A 348 4.57 13.47 10.37
CA PRO A 348 3.74 12.33 9.97
C PRO A 348 3.20 11.62 11.20
N ASP A 349 1.88 11.56 11.31
CA ASP A 349 1.18 11.00 12.47
C ASP A 349 0.95 9.49 12.35
N SER A 350 1.08 8.93 11.13
CA SER A 350 0.87 7.51 10.86
C SER A 350 1.99 6.87 10.04
N GLY A 351 2.13 5.55 10.11
CA GLY A 351 3.14 4.83 9.30
C GLY A 351 2.91 4.97 7.79
N LEU A 352 1.66 5.20 7.39
CA LEU A 352 1.27 5.50 6.02
C LEU A 352 1.83 6.85 5.54
N GLU A 353 1.71 7.89 6.37
CA GLU A 353 2.27 9.22 6.11
C GLU A 353 3.80 9.18 6.12
N VAL A 354 4.41 8.39 7.01
CA VAL A 354 5.87 8.15 6.99
C VAL A 354 6.30 7.57 5.64
N MET A 355 5.62 6.52 5.16
CA MET A 355 5.92 5.95 3.84
C MET A 355 5.79 7.02 2.75
N SER A 356 4.69 7.77 2.71
CA SER A 356 4.48 8.84 1.74
C SER A 356 5.58 9.92 1.78
N LEU A 357 5.91 10.42 2.97
CA LEU A 357 6.99 11.39 3.19
C LEU A 357 8.33 10.88 2.65
N MET A 358 8.67 9.61 2.89
CA MET A 358 9.88 9.00 2.32
C MET A 358 9.83 9.02 0.79
N TYR A 359 8.70 8.62 0.18
CA TYR A 359 8.52 8.65 -1.28
C TYR A 359 8.68 10.06 -1.86
N GLU A 360 8.07 11.06 -1.21
CA GLU A 360 8.15 12.46 -1.65
C GLU A 360 9.56 13.02 -1.49
N TYR A 361 10.24 12.73 -0.39
CA TYR A 361 11.63 13.12 -0.15
C TYR A 361 12.55 12.57 -1.24
N HIS A 362 12.46 11.27 -1.51
CA HIS A 362 13.22 10.62 -2.57
C HIS A 362 12.90 11.18 -3.96
N ARG A 363 11.63 11.43 -4.26
CA ARG A 363 11.20 12.02 -5.52
C ARG A 363 11.76 13.43 -5.68
N SER A 364 11.76 14.23 -4.62
CA SER A 364 12.33 15.58 -4.58
C SER A 364 13.83 15.55 -4.90
N ARG A 365 14.60 14.73 -4.17
CA ARG A 365 16.05 14.55 -4.39
C ARG A 365 16.41 14.08 -5.79
N ASN A 366 15.63 13.16 -6.36
CA ASN A 366 15.90 12.63 -7.69
C ASN A 366 15.51 13.58 -8.83
N LYS A 367 14.45 14.38 -8.66
CA LYS A 367 13.93 15.26 -9.71
C LYS A 367 14.61 16.64 -9.71
N GLN A 368 14.98 17.15 -8.54
CA GLN A 368 15.43 18.52 -8.37
C GLN A 368 16.94 18.57 -8.16
N LYS A 369 17.68 18.92 -9.23
CA LYS A 369 19.15 19.03 -9.19
C LYS A 369 19.66 20.07 -8.19
N ALA A 370 18.80 20.99 -7.74
CA ALA A 370 19.10 21.97 -6.71
C ALA A 370 19.61 21.34 -5.39
N TRP A 371 19.11 20.15 -4.99
CA TRP A 371 19.60 19.44 -3.81
C TRP A 371 21.12 19.28 -3.85
N LEU A 372 21.63 18.64 -4.91
CA LEU A 372 23.06 18.42 -5.09
C LEU A 372 23.88 19.71 -5.08
N VAL A 373 23.36 20.77 -5.72
CA VAL A 373 24.05 22.06 -5.78
C VAL A 373 24.21 22.66 -4.40
N TYR A 374 23.13 22.78 -3.63
CA TYR A 374 23.20 23.40 -2.31
C TYR A 374 23.96 22.54 -1.29
N GLU A 375 23.85 21.21 -1.36
CA GLU A 375 24.67 20.31 -0.54
C GLU A 375 26.16 20.52 -0.80
N VAL A 376 26.56 20.61 -2.07
CA VAL A 376 27.97 20.88 -2.43
C VAL A 376 28.41 22.26 -1.96
N LEU A 377 27.57 23.29 -2.08
CA LEU A 377 27.90 24.62 -1.55
C LEU A 377 28.12 24.57 -0.03
N ALA A 378 27.29 23.83 0.71
CA ALA A 378 27.45 23.63 2.15
C ALA A 378 28.73 22.85 2.49
N GLU A 379 29.02 21.76 1.77
CA GLU A 379 30.26 21.00 1.91
C GLU A 379 31.51 21.86 1.68
N MET A 380 31.48 22.70 0.63
CA MET A 380 32.57 23.63 0.31
C MET A 380 32.78 24.66 1.41
N ILE A 381 31.70 25.19 2.00
CA ILE A 381 31.77 26.11 3.14
C ILE A 381 32.38 25.40 4.36
N ALA A 382 31.89 24.21 4.71
CA ALA A 382 32.41 23.43 5.83
C ALA A 382 33.91 23.10 5.65
N ALA A 383 34.34 22.72 4.45
CA ALA A 383 35.74 22.44 4.15
C ALA A 383 36.66 23.66 4.34
N ILE A 384 36.16 24.87 4.10
CA ILE A 384 36.89 26.12 4.37
C ILE A 384 36.92 26.39 5.88
N GLU A 385 35.78 26.24 6.57
CA GLU A 385 35.67 26.52 8.00
C GLU A 385 36.50 25.57 8.88
N ASP A 386 36.63 24.31 8.48
CA ASP A 386 37.38 23.28 9.20
C ASP A 386 38.90 23.34 8.94
N HIS A 387 39.37 24.19 8.02
CA HIS A 387 40.79 24.25 7.68
C HIS A 387 41.62 24.90 8.82
N PRO A 388 42.71 24.28 9.30
CA PRO A 388 43.49 24.76 10.46
C PRO A 388 44.07 26.18 10.32
N GLU A 389 44.33 26.61 9.09
CA GLU A 389 44.86 27.94 8.77
C GLU A 389 43.76 28.96 8.40
N ALA A 390 42.52 28.51 8.23
CA ALA A 390 41.37 29.40 8.10
C ALA A 390 41.05 29.93 9.50
N GLY A 391 41.62 31.08 9.86
CA GLY A 391 41.15 31.80 11.03
C GLY A 391 39.64 32.01 10.88
N ALA A 392 38.84 31.43 11.77
CA ALA A 392 37.38 31.52 11.77
C ALA A 392 36.84 32.96 11.68
N ASP A 393 37.70 33.96 11.96
CA ASP A 393 37.41 35.38 11.84
C ASP A 393 37.64 35.95 10.43
N GLU A 394 38.54 35.41 9.61
CA GLU A 394 38.87 35.96 8.28
C GLU A 394 37.84 35.56 7.23
N PHE A 395 37.36 34.31 7.26
CA PHE A 395 36.29 33.81 6.40
C PHE A 395 34.92 34.42 6.74
N ARG A 396 34.58 34.52 8.04
CA ARG A 396 33.39 35.25 8.50
C ARG A 396 33.45 36.74 8.12
N ASN A 397 34.65 37.33 8.03
CA ASN A 397 34.83 38.70 7.55
C ASN A 397 34.71 38.82 6.02
N LEU A 398 35.13 37.82 5.24
CA LEU A 398 34.96 37.75 3.78
C LEU A 398 33.49 37.54 3.39
N ILE A 399 32.76 36.68 4.11
CA ILE A 399 31.30 36.54 4.00
C ILE A 399 30.60 37.82 4.50
N ARG A 400 31.04 38.45 5.60
CA ARG A 400 30.55 39.78 6.05
C ARG A 400 30.82 40.93 5.08
N GLN A 401 31.78 40.80 4.17
CA GLN A 401 32.08 41.82 3.16
C GLN A 401 31.31 41.59 1.85
N SER A 402 30.59 40.47 1.71
CA SER A 402 29.60 40.31 0.66
C SER A 402 28.44 41.27 0.89
N ASP A 403 28.18 42.14 -0.09
CA ASP A 403 27.05 43.08 -0.09
C ASP A 403 25.68 42.37 0.13
N GLU A 404 25.60 41.07 -0.15
CA GLU A 404 24.41 40.24 0.03
C GLU A 404 24.24 39.75 1.47
N PHE A 405 25.33 39.39 2.15
CA PHE A 405 25.30 38.98 3.56
C PHE A 405 25.12 40.18 4.51
N GLN A 406 25.66 41.35 4.15
CA GLN A 406 25.36 42.62 4.85
C GLN A 406 23.88 42.99 4.77
N LYS A 407 23.23 42.74 3.63
CA LYS A 407 21.78 42.93 3.47
C LYS A 407 20.98 41.91 4.29
N PHE A 408 21.47 40.68 4.42
CA PHE A 408 20.87 39.63 5.24
C PHE A 408 20.96 39.95 6.75
N GLN A 409 22.14 40.30 7.27
CA GLN A 409 22.30 40.68 8.69
C GLN A 409 21.51 41.95 9.05
N ASN A 410 21.51 42.96 8.18
CA ASN A 410 20.70 44.16 8.42
C ASN A 410 19.20 43.85 8.45
N LYS A 411 18.69 42.94 7.60
CA LYS A 411 17.29 42.50 7.65
C LYS A 411 16.99 41.71 8.93
N ARG A 412 17.90 40.82 9.37
CA ARG A 412 17.76 40.05 10.61
C ARG A 412 17.74 40.96 11.85
N ASP A 413 18.63 41.95 11.91
CA ASP A 413 18.73 42.87 13.05
C ASP A 413 17.55 43.87 13.10
N ILE A 414 16.97 44.24 11.95
CA ILE A 414 15.72 45.01 11.88
C ILE A 414 14.55 44.18 12.42
N VAL A 415 14.44 42.90 12.02
CA VAL A 415 13.37 42.01 12.51
C VAL A 415 13.53 41.72 14.01
N SER A 416 14.76 41.49 14.49
CA SER A 416 15.03 41.26 15.92
C SER A 416 14.74 42.49 16.79
N LYS A 417 14.97 43.71 16.28
CA LYS A 417 14.54 44.95 16.97
C LYS A 417 13.03 45.18 16.92
N THR A 418 12.36 44.72 15.86
CA THR A 418 10.90 44.89 15.72
C THR A 418 10.14 43.85 16.56
N MET A 419 10.72 42.68 16.82
CA MET A 419 10.17 41.65 17.71
C MET A 419 10.55 41.80 19.19
N GLY A 420 11.44 42.76 19.53
CA GLY A 420 11.77 43.12 20.92
C GLY A 420 10.96 44.29 21.49
N GLU A 421 10.07 44.89 20.69
CA GLU A 421 9.18 46.01 21.09
C GLU A 421 7.68 45.70 20.90
N ILE A 422 7.31 44.41 20.87
CA ILE A 422 5.93 43.91 21.11
C ILE A 422 6.04 42.89 22.25
#